data_AF-A0A6N9T3S6-F1
#
_entry.id   AF-A0A6N9T3S6-F1
#
_cell.length_a   1.000
_cell.length_b   1.000
_cell.length_c   1.000
_cell.angle_alpha   90.00
_cell.angle_beta   90.00
_cell.angle_gamma   90.00
#
_symmetry.space_group_name_H-M   'P 1'
#
loop_
_entity.id
_entity.type
_entity.pdbx_description
1 polymer ?
#
loop_
_entity_poly.entity_id
_entity_poly.type
_entity_poly.pdbx_seq_one_letter_code
_entity_poly.pdbx_strand_id
1 'polypeptide(L)'
;MEAAMNNRRPFPWRKLTPAQIALLERLLSANGALEYGKLDYSELAAFEELRKLKLADMRIRGRSKLEAVATDQGRKARDNSYETDRIVVRVTDPQIELLRYLDDGFLYEDSVGRTGHDMPGHMRDVCRRMYLRGWVEWHGGWDGVRWARSTPAGREVLAAIDAFDDAICPLKLLD
;
A
#
# COMPACT_ATOMS: atom_id res chain seq x y z
N MET A 1 -7.69 31.18 5.23
CA MET A 1 -6.44 30.68 4.62
C MET A 1 -6.57 29.18 4.33
N GLU A 2 -7.68 28.76 3.72
CA GLU A 2 -8.18 27.36 3.80
C GLU A 2 -8.45 26.75 2.41
N ALA A 3 -8.29 27.53 1.33
CA ALA A 3 -8.59 27.11 -0.04
C ALA A 3 -7.37 26.58 -0.84
N ALA A 4 -6.16 26.64 -0.29
CA ALA A 4 -4.93 26.32 -1.02
C ALA A 4 -4.47 24.84 -0.90
N MET A 5 -5.09 24.04 -0.03
CA MET A 5 -4.62 22.66 0.24
C MET A 5 -5.22 21.56 -0.66
N ASN A 6 -6.22 21.87 -1.51
CA ASN A 6 -7.04 20.84 -2.16
C ASN A 6 -6.72 20.53 -3.63
N ASN A 7 -5.55 20.93 -4.16
CA ASN A 7 -5.20 20.74 -5.57
C ASN A 7 -3.84 20.06 -5.81
N ARG A 8 -3.34 19.28 -4.85
CA ARG A 8 -2.16 18.47 -5.09
C ARG A 8 -2.53 17.30 -6.01
N ARG A 9 -1.74 17.09 -7.07
CA ARG A 9 -1.85 15.86 -7.87
C ARG A 9 -1.39 14.68 -7.02
N PRO A 10 -2.11 13.54 -7.01
CA PRO A 10 -1.71 12.36 -6.25
C PRO A 10 -0.26 11.95 -6.53
N PHE A 11 0.47 11.60 -5.48
CA PHE A 11 1.87 11.22 -5.56
C PHE A 11 2.03 9.89 -6.32
N PRO A 12 2.85 9.82 -7.38
CA PRO A 12 2.95 8.65 -8.23
C PRO A 12 3.94 7.61 -7.67
N TRP A 13 3.46 6.69 -6.85
CA TRP A 13 4.26 5.58 -6.33
C TRP A 13 4.48 4.50 -7.41
N ARG A 14 5.72 4.03 -7.52
CA ARG A 14 6.21 3.19 -8.65
C ARG A 14 6.82 1.85 -8.24
N LYS A 15 6.78 1.52 -6.95
CA LYS A 15 7.21 0.22 -6.43
C LYS A 15 5.98 -0.59 -6.06
N LEU A 16 6.03 -1.91 -6.21
CA LEU A 16 4.91 -2.75 -5.76
C LEU A 16 4.68 -2.59 -4.24
N THR A 17 3.41 -2.69 -3.83
CA THR A 17 3.07 -2.66 -2.40
C THR A 17 3.49 -3.97 -1.73
N PRO A 18 3.71 -4.00 -0.41
CA PRO A 18 4.02 -5.24 0.30
C PRO A 18 3.04 -6.38 0.03
N ALA A 19 1.74 -6.09 -0.04
CA ALA A 19 0.72 -7.10 -0.37
C ALA A 19 0.87 -7.66 -1.79
N GLN A 20 1.17 -6.79 -2.77
CA GLN A 20 1.45 -7.20 -4.15
C GLN A 20 2.73 -8.06 -4.25
N ILE A 21 3.80 -7.66 -3.55
CA ILE A 21 5.05 -8.42 -3.49
C ILE A 21 4.81 -9.80 -2.88
N ALA A 22 4.11 -9.86 -1.73
CA ALA A 22 3.82 -11.11 -1.04
C ALA A 22 3.02 -12.08 -1.92
N LEU A 23 1.97 -11.60 -2.60
CA LEU A 23 1.19 -12.42 -3.51
C LEU A 23 2.03 -12.90 -4.72
N LEU A 24 2.83 -12.00 -5.30
CA LEU A 24 3.66 -12.35 -6.45
C LEU A 24 4.69 -13.43 -6.08
N GLU A 25 5.37 -13.27 -4.94
CA GLU A 25 6.31 -14.28 -4.42
C GLU A 25 5.62 -15.62 -4.12
N ARG A 26 4.39 -15.58 -3.59
CA ARG A 26 3.58 -16.79 -3.37
C ARG A 26 3.23 -17.48 -4.69
N LEU A 27 2.83 -16.72 -5.71
CA LEU A 27 2.60 -17.25 -7.06
C LEU A 27 3.87 -17.91 -7.59
N LEU A 28 5.00 -17.21 -7.56
CA LEU A 28 6.28 -17.70 -8.08
C LEU A 28 6.75 -18.98 -7.36
N SER A 29 6.58 -19.03 -6.04
CA SER A 29 6.89 -20.22 -5.23
C SER A 29 5.98 -21.41 -5.54
N ALA A 30 4.75 -21.16 -6.00
CA ALA A 30 3.79 -22.18 -6.43
C ALA A 30 3.88 -22.49 -7.94
N ASN A 31 5.10 -22.49 -8.52
CA ASN A 31 5.35 -22.65 -9.96
C ASN A 31 4.64 -21.61 -10.86
N GLY A 32 4.33 -20.45 -10.29
CA GLY A 32 3.67 -19.34 -10.98
C GLY A 32 2.16 -19.44 -11.07
N ALA A 33 1.50 -20.35 -10.33
CA ALA A 33 0.05 -20.50 -10.37
C ALA A 33 -0.57 -20.83 -9.00
N LEU A 34 -1.68 -20.19 -8.67
CA LEU A 34 -2.51 -20.46 -7.50
C LEU A 34 -3.97 -20.61 -7.91
N GLU A 35 -4.71 -21.48 -7.22
CA GLU A 35 -6.16 -21.57 -7.40
C GLU A 35 -6.83 -20.27 -6.92
N TYR A 36 -7.60 -19.62 -7.78
CA TYR A 36 -8.17 -18.30 -7.50
C TYR A 36 -9.07 -18.29 -6.27
N GLY A 37 -9.84 -19.36 -6.06
CA GLY A 37 -10.70 -19.52 -4.88
C GLY A 37 -9.96 -19.73 -3.56
N LYS A 38 -8.62 -19.85 -3.59
CA LYS A 38 -7.77 -19.97 -2.39
C LYS A 38 -7.03 -18.68 -2.04
N LEU A 39 -7.29 -17.61 -2.78
CA LEU A 39 -6.80 -16.28 -2.43
C LEU A 39 -7.67 -15.70 -1.32
N ASP A 40 -7.05 -15.18 -0.27
CA ASP A 40 -7.79 -14.44 0.75
C ASP A 40 -8.23 -13.05 0.25
N TYR A 41 -9.00 -12.33 1.05
CA TYR A 41 -9.52 -11.02 0.65
C TYR A 41 -8.42 -9.99 0.31
N SER A 42 -7.31 -10.00 1.07
CA SER A 42 -6.20 -9.08 0.83
C SER A 42 -5.43 -9.46 -0.44
N GLU A 43 -5.29 -10.75 -0.69
CA GLU A 43 -4.66 -11.29 -1.90
C GLU A 43 -5.51 -11.03 -3.13
N LEU A 44 -6.84 -11.14 -3.04
CA LEU A 44 -7.74 -10.78 -4.14
C LEU A 44 -7.59 -9.30 -4.53
N ALA A 45 -7.48 -8.40 -3.55
CA ALA A 45 -7.24 -6.99 -3.82
C ALA A 45 -5.86 -6.75 -4.49
N ALA A 46 -4.80 -7.39 -3.98
CA ALA A 46 -3.47 -7.32 -4.56
C ALA A 46 -3.42 -7.91 -5.98
N PHE A 47 -4.12 -9.03 -6.21
CA PHE A 47 -4.21 -9.70 -7.51
C PHE A 47 -4.82 -8.80 -8.57
N GLU A 48 -5.94 -8.15 -8.27
CA GLU A 48 -6.59 -7.23 -9.21
C GLU A 48 -5.71 -6.02 -9.54
N GLU A 49 -4.91 -5.53 -8.59
CA GLU A 49 -3.91 -4.50 -8.87
C GLU A 49 -2.75 -5.02 -9.75
N LEU A 50 -2.21 -6.22 -9.46
CA LEU A 50 -1.18 -6.87 -10.27
C LEU A 50 -1.65 -7.16 -11.71
N ARG A 51 -2.92 -7.53 -11.90
CA ARG A 51 -3.53 -7.72 -13.22
C ARG A 51 -3.57 -6.45 -14.03
N LYS A 52 -3.96 -5.32 -13.42
CA LYS A 52 -3.93 -4.00 -14.09
C LYS A 52 -2.52 -3.62 -14.53
N LEU A 53 -1.51 -4.05 -13.77
CA LEU A 53 -0.10 -3.85 -14.10
C LEU A 53 0.45 -4.86 -15.12
N LYS A 54 -0.35 -5.88 -15.51
CA LYS A 54 0.04 -7.01 -16.37
C LYS A 54 1.12 -7.91 -15.78
N LEU A 55 1.27 -7.92 -14.46
CA LEU A 55 2.22 -8.76 -13.72
C LEU A 55 1.61 -10.10 -13.30
N ALA A 56 0.28 -10.15 -13.22
CA ALA A 56 -0.48 -11.38 -13.03
C ALA A 56 -1.62 -11.44 -14.05
N ASP A 57 -2.16 -12.64 -14.27
CA ASP A 57 -3.35 -12.85 -15.07
C ASP A 57 -4.21 -13.99 -14.50
N MET A 58 -5.40 -14.18 -15.06
CA MET A 58 -6.31 -15.26 -14.73
C MET A 58 -6.44 -16.22 -15.90
N ARG A 59 -6.36 -17.52 -15.64
CA ARG A 59 -6.59 -18.57 -16.65
C ARG A 59 -7.56 -19.63 -16.14
N ILE A 60 -8.18 -20.35 -17.08
CA ILE A 60 -8.99 -21.52 -16.76
C ILE A 60 -8.08 -22.77 -16.78
N ARG A 61 -8.16 -23.59 -15.73
CA ARG A 61 -7.58 -24.92 -15.66
C ARG A 61 -8.68 -25.97 -15.74
N GLY A 62 -8.59 -26.84 -16.74
CA GLY A 62 -9.61 -27.85 -17.00
C GLY A 62 -10.91 -27.22 -17.48
N ARG A 63 -12.05 -27.65 -16.93
CA ARG A 63 -13.38 -27.19 -17.40
C ARG A 63 -13.87 -25.89 -16.76
N SER A 64 -13.51 -25.60 -15.51
CA SER A 64 -14.12 -24.47 -14.77
C SER A 64 -13.26 -23.85 -13.67
N LYS A 65 -12.09 -24.40 -13.34
CA LYS A 65 -11.30 -23.88 -12.24
C LYS A 65 -10.50 -22.66 -12.71
N LEU A 66 -10.60 -21.56 -11.96
CA LEU A 66 -9.82 -20.36 -12.23
C LEU A 66 -8.49 -20.43 -11.46
N GLU A 67 -7.41 -20.10 -12.15
CA GLU A 67 -6.08 -19.93 -11.56
C GLU A 67 -5.63 -18.48 -11.75
N ALA A 68 -5.11 -17.90 -10.66
CA ALA A 68 -4.25 -16.74 -10.70
C ALA A 68 -2.85 -17.20 -11.14
N VAL A 69 -2.25 -16.50 -12.11
CA VAL A 69 -0.93 -16.85 -12.63
C VAL A 69 -0.01 -15.64 -12.71
N ALA A 70 1.28 -15.84 -12.45
CA ALA A 70 2.29 -14.83 -12.70
C ALA A 70 2.62 -14.79 -14.21
N THR A 71 2.63 -13.59 -14.80
CA THR A 71 3.07 -13.41 -16.19
C THR A 71 4.59 -13.41 -16.28
N ASP A 72 5.15 -13.43 -17.49
CA ASP A 72 6.59 -13.25 -17.69
C ASP A 72 7.10 -11.91 -17.14
N GLN A 73 6.28 -10.86 -17.21
CA GLN A 73 6.60 -9.57 -16.61
C GLN A 73 6.59 -9.67 -15.08
N GLY A 74 5.62 -10.38 -14.50
CA GLY A 74 5.59 -10.67 -13.06
C GLY A 74 6.83 -11.43 -12.59
N ARG A 75 7.27 -12.43 -13.35
CA ARG A 75 8.50 -13.20 -13.04
C ARG A 75 9.75 -12.32 -13.02
N LYS A 76 9.85 -11.37 -13.95
CA LYS A 76 10.97 -10.42 -14.04
C LYS A 76 10.92 -9.29 -13.02
N ALA A 77 9.78 -9.07 -12.35
CA ALA A 77 9.65 -7.97 -11.39
C ALA A 77 10.65 -8.09 -10.22
N ARG A 78 11.00 -9.33 -9.84
CA ARG A 78 11.98 -9.61 -8.78
C ARG A 78 13.39 -9.11 -9.12
N ASP A 79 13.78 -9.19 -10.40
CA ASP A 79 15.11 -8.80 -10.86
C ASP A 79 15.34 -7.28 -10.73
N ASN A 80 14.25 -6.51 -10.75
CA ASN A 80 14.26 -5.04 -10.60
C ASN A 80 13.78 -4.59 -9.21
N SER A 81 13.93 -5.42 -8.18
CA SER A 81 13.50 -5.10 -6.80
C SER A 81 12.03 -4.64 -6.69
N TYR A 82 11.17 -5.12 -7.60
CA TYR A 82 9.76 -4.77 -7.72
C TYR A 82 9.47 -3.30 -8.04
N GLU A 83 10.44 -2.60 -8.62
CA GLU A 83 10.27 -1.26 -9.17
C GLU A 83 9.77 -1.32 -10.62
N THR A 84 9.01 -0.30 -11.03
CA THR A 84 8.49 -0.19 -12.39
C THR A 84 8.32 1.27 -12.82
N ASP A 85 8.48 1.56 -14.11
CA ASP A 85 8.20 2.90 -14.65
C ASP A 85 6.69 3.27 -14.59
N ARG A 86 5.83 2.26 -14.44
CA ARG A 86 4.37 2.44 -14.33
C ARG A 86 4.00 2.89 -12.93
N ILE A 87 3.02 3.78 -12.84
CA ILE A 87 2.44 4.14 -11.56
C ILE A 87 1.68 2.94 -11.01
N VAL A 88 2.14 2.43 -9.87
CA VAL A 88 1.52 1.32 -9.12
C VAL A 88 0.36 1.85 -8.31
N VAL A 89 0.58 2.92 -7.55
CA VAL A 89 -0.45 3.58 -6.73
C VAL A 89 -0.34 5.09 -6.91
N ARG A 90 -1.49 5.75 -7.06
CA ARG A 90 -1.62 7.20 -6.93
C ARG A 90 -1.96 7.52 -5.48
N VAL A 91 -0.97 7.94 -4.69
CA VAL A 91 -1.16 8.23 -3.27
C VAL A 91 -1.87 9.57 -3.12
N THR A 92 -3.10 9.54 -2.62
CA THR A 92 -3.99 10.71 -2.52
C THR A 92 -3.76 11.48 -1.22
N ASP A 93 -4.13 12.76 -1.15
CA ASP A 93 -3.96 13.57 0.07
C ASP A 93 -4.52 12.90 1.35
N PRO A 94 -5.73 12.29 1.37
CA PRO A 94 -6.20 11.59 2.56
C PRO A 94 -5.33 10.39 3.00
N GLN A 95 -4.61 9.77 2.05
CA GLN A 95 -3.68 8.67 2.35
C GLN A 95 -2.37 9.22 2.91
N ILE A 96 -1.89 10.34 2.36
CA ILE A 96 -0.72 11.06 2.87
C ILE A 96 -0.99 11.54 4.30
N GLU A 97 -2.15 12.18 4.51
CA GLU A 97 -2.60 12.66 5.81
C GLU A 97 -2.67 11.54 6.84
N LEU A 98 -3.23 10.38 6.47
CA LEU A 98 -3.24 9.21 7.34
C LEU A 98 -1.81 8.73 7.67
N LEU A 99 -0.92 8.62 6.69
CA LEU A 99 0.45 8.14 6.92
C LEU A 99 1.20 9.07 7.88
N ARG A 100 1.04 10.39 7.74
CA ARG A 100 1.56 11.40 8.68
C ARG A 100 0.95 11.24 10.07
N TYR A 101 -0.38 11.15 10.16
CA TYR A 101 -1.11 10.96 11.41
C TYR A 101 -0.63 9.73 12.22
N LEU A 102 -0.32 8.63 11.51
CA LEU A 102 0.18 7.39 12.10
C LEU A 102 1.67 7.46 12.47
N ASP A 103 2.48 8.27 11.79
CA ASP A 103 3.90 8.45 12.09
C ASP A 103 4.12 9.35 13.32
N ASP A 104 3.28 10.38 13.48
CA ASP A 104 3.30 11.31 14.62
C ASP A 104 2.81 10.68 15.95
N GLY A 105 2.60 9.36 16.01
CA GLY A 105 1.78 8.67 17.02
C GLY A 105 2.47 8.22 18.31
N PHE A 106 3.76 8.48 18.51
CA PHE A 106 4.48 8.06 19.72
C PHE A 106 4.18 8.99 20.91
N LEU A 107 2.95 8.98 21.42
CA LEU A 107 2.52 9.88 22.52
C LEU A 107 2.60 9.25 23.92
N TYR A 108 2.78 7.93 24.05
CA TYR A 108 2.83 7.26 25.35
C TYR A 108 3.94 6.19 25.37
N GLU A 109 4.54 5.96 26.54
CA GLU A 109 5.67 5.03 26.73
C GLU A 109 5.36 3.60 26.25
N ASP A 110 4.09 3.18 26.30
CA ASP A 110 3.61 1.87 25.83
C ASP A 110 2.91 1.90 24.47
N SER A 111 2.86 3.06 23.80
CA SER A 111 2.17 3.20 22.52
C SER A 111 2.98 2.59 21.38
N VAL A 112 2.38 1.62 20.70
CA VAL A 112 2.90 1.07 19.43
C VAL A 112 2.29 1.76 18.19
N GLY A 113 1.45 2.79 18.36
CA GLY A 113 0.78 3.51 17.24
C GLY A 113 -0.36 4.43 17.66
N ARG A 114 -1.42 4.52 16.87
CA ARG A 114 -2.65 5.28 17.17
C ARG A 114 -3.83 4.33 17.41
N THR A 115 -4.66 4.59 18.40
CA THR A 115 -5.85 3.77 18.61
C THR A 115 -6.87 3.98 17.48
N GLY A 116 -7.68 2.96 17.19
CA GLY A 116 -8.80 3.11 16.26
C GLY A 116 -9.88 4.09 16.73
N HIS A 117 -9.98 4.33 18.05
CA HIS A 117 -10.93 5.28 18.63
C HIS A 117 -10.53 6.73 18.35
N ASP A 118 -9.24 7.05 18.47
CA ASP A 118 -8.71 8.39 18.23
C ASP A 118 -8.70 8.75 16.74
N MET A 119 -8.73 7.74 15.86
CA MET A 119 -8.74 7.94 14.42
C MET A 119 -10.06 8.55 13.93
N PRO A 120 -10.02 9.72 13.26
CA PRO A 120 -11.19 10.34 12.65
C PRO A 120 -11.93 9.39 11.70
N GLY A 121 -13.26 9.47 11.66
CA GLY A 121 -14.09 8.55 10.87
C GLY A 121 -13.71 8.45 9.39
N HIS A 122 -13.35 9.59 8.77
CA HIS A 122 -12.92 9.63 7.37
C HIS A 122 -11.57 8.92 7.12
N MET A 123 -10.70 8.85 8.13
CA MET A 123 -9.41 8.16 8.05
C MET A 123 -9.53 6.63 8.21
N ARG A 124 -10.58 6.13 8.84
CA ARG A 124 -10.72 4.68 9.11
C ARG A 124 -10.81 3.84 7.84
N ASP A 125 -11.56 4.31 6.85
CA ASP A 125 -11.68 3.64 5.56
C ASP A 125 -10.37 3.72 4.76
N VAL A 126 -9.67 4.87 4.82
CA VAL A 126 -8.34 5.02 4.25
C VAL A 126 -7.35 4.05 4.91
N CYS A 127 -7.39 3.93 6.24
CA CYS A 127 -6.55 3.04 7.03
C CYS A 127 -6.78 1.58 6.67
N ARG A 128 -8.04 1.16 6.53
CA ARG A 128 -8.37 -0.18 6.02
C ARG A 128 -7.74 -0.44 4.66
N ARG A 129 -7.78 0.51 3.73
CA ARG A 129 -7.14 0.36 2.40
C ARG A 129 -5.61 0.33 2.46
N MET A 130 -4.99 1.11 3.35
CA MET A 130 -3.53 1.08 3.53
C MET A 130 -3.08 -0.23 4.19
N TYR A 131 -3.89 -0.78 5.09
CA TYR A 131 -3.70 -2.12 5.65
C TYR A 131 -3.72 -3.20 4.58
N LEU A 132 -4.68 -3.17 3.65
CA LEU A 132 -4.73 -4.14 2.53
C LEU A 132 -3.52 -4.05 1.60
N ARG A 133 -2.82 -2.91 1.57
CA ARG A 133 -1.55 -2.75 0.82
C ARG A 133 -0.33 -3.18 1.61
N GLY A 134 -0.45 -3.37 2.93
CA GLY A 134 0.67 -3.63 3.83
C GLY A 134 1.49 -2.39 4.18
N TRP A 135 0.95 -1.19 3.98
CA TRP A 135 1.58 0.07 4.41
C TRP A 135 1.21 0.44 5.85
N VAL A 136 0.13 -0.13 6.37
CA VAL A 136 -0.32 0.00 7.75
C VAL A 136 -0.56 -1.39 8.32
N GLU A 137 -0.34 -1.56 9.61
CA GLU A 137 -0.63 -2.79 10.34
C GLU A 137 -1.36 -2.51 11.65
N TRP A 138 -2.09 -3.52 12.14
CA TRP A 138 -2.83 -3.46 13.39
C TRP A 138 -2.17 -4.33 14.45
N HIS A 139 -2.05 -3.79 15.66
CA HIS A 139 -1.55 -4.48 16.85
C HIS A 139 -2.64 -4.54 17.91
N GLY A 140 -2.75 -5.68 18.59
CA GLY A 140 -3.59 -5.81 19.77
C GLY A 140 -2.86 -5.27 21.00
N GLY A 141 -3.48 -4.34 21.72
CA GLY A 141 -3.09 -3.95 23.05
C GLY A 141 -3.49 -5.01 24.08
N TRP A 142 -2.84 -4.99 25.24
CA TRP A 142 -3.12 -5.90 26.35
C TRP A 142 -4.54 -5.72 26.93
N ASP A 143 -5.12 -4.54 26.73
CA ASP A 143 -6.48 -4.13 27.10
C ASP A 143 -7.54 -4.47 26.03
N GLY A 144 -7.14 -5.12 24.94
CA GLY A 144 -7.99 -5.42 23.79
C GLY A 144 -8.17 -4.27 22.80
N VAL A 145 -7.58 -3.10 23.06
CA VAL A 145 -7.60 -1.96 22.14
C VAL A 145 -6.73 -2.26 20.92
N ARG A 146 -7.22 -1.94 19.72
CA ARG A 146 -6.44 -2.08 18.49
C ARG A 146 -5.72 -0.79 18.13
N TRP A 147 -4.43 -0.93 17.86
CA TRP A 147 -3.50 0.14 17.52
C TRP A 147 -3.07 0.01 16.07
N ALA A 148 -3.22 1.06 15.27
CA ALA A 148 -2.71 1.13 13.91
C ALA A 148 -1.35 1.82 13.90
N ARG A 149 -0.42 1.32 13.07
CA ARG A 149 0.86 1.99 12.82
C ARG A 149 1.31 1.83 11.37
N SER A 150 2.11 2.78 10.90
CA SER A 150 2.80 2.67 9.62
C SER A 150 3.83 1.54 9.66
N THR A 151 3.85 0.69 8.64
CA THR A 151 4.91 -0.30 8.45
C THR A 151 6.19 0.39 7.95
N PRO A 152 7.36 -0.29 7.93
CA PRO A 152 8.55 0.26 7.29
C PRO A 152 8.32 0.68 5.83
N ALA A 153 7.52 -0.09 5.07
CA ALA A 153 7.15 0.27 3.70
C ALA A 153 6.20 1.47 3.64
N GLY A 154 5.28 1.62 4.61
CA GLY A 154 4.45 2.83 4.72
C GLY A 154 5.29 4.08 4.99
N ARG A 155 6.32 3.96 5.85
CA ARG A 155 7.29 5.05 6.11
C ARG A 155 8.18 5.34 4.91
N GLU A 156 8.56 4.34 4.11
CA GLU A 156 9.28 4.55 2.84
C GLU A 156 8.47 5.42 1.87
N VAL A 157 7.16 5.15 1.76
CA VAL A 157 6.25 5.97 0.94
C VAL A 157 6.18 7.40 1.47
N LEU A 158 6.03 7.58 2.79
CA LEU A 158 5.97 8.90 3.40
C LEU A 158 7.27 9.69 3.18
N ALA A 159 8.43 9.09 3.41
CA ALA A 159 9.72 9.74 3.16
C ALA A 159 9.90 10.15 1.70
N ALA A 160 9.42 9.34 0.74
CA ALA A 160 9.48 9.70 -0.68
C ALA A 160 8.52 10.86 -1.04
N ILE A 161 7.37 10.95 -0.38
CA ILE A 161 6.42 12.07 -0.50
C ILE A 161 7.06 13.35 0.05
N ASP A 162 7.67 13.28 1.22
CA ASP A 162 8.27 14.45 1.87
C ASP A 162 9.47 14.96 1.06
N ALA A 163 10.35 14.06 0.58
CA ALA A 163 11.45 14.44 -0.32
C ALA A 163 10.96 15.08 -1.63
N PHE A 164 9.83 14.62 -2.17
CA PHE A 164 9.22 15.25 -3.34
C PHE A 164 8.61 16.62 -3.04
N ASP A 165 7.98 16.78 -1.88
CA ASP A 165 7.46 18.07 -1.43
C ASP A 165 8.59 19.07 -1.25
N ASP A 166 9.68 18.67 -0.58
CA ASP A 166 10.86 19.49 -0.35
C ASP A 166 11.57 19.88 -1.65
N ALA A 167 11.58 19.01 -2.66
CA ALA A 167 12.15 19.32 -3.97
C ALA A 167 11.31 20.33 -4.79
N ILE A 168 10.01 20.44 -4.51
CA ILE A 168 9.10 21.37 -5.18
C ILE A 168 8.94 22.68 -4.40
N CYS A 169 9.09 22.63 -3.07
CA CYS A 169 9.00 23.80 -2.19
C CYS A 169 10.15 24.83 -2.22
N PRO A 170 11.32 24.68 -2.91
CA PRO A 170 12.33 25.75 -2.95
C PRO A 170 11.87 26.99 -3.74
N LEU A 171 10.75 26.90 -4.47
CA LEU A 171 10.22 27.97 -5.33
C LEU A 171 9.18 28.88 -4.66
N LYS A 172 8.87 28.73 -3.36
CA LYS A 172 7.83 29.53 -2.68
C LYS A 172 8.35 30.56 -1.66
N LEU A 173 9.66 30.68 -1.48
CA LEU A 173 10.27 31.61 -0.49
C LEU A 173 11.03 32.80 -1.14
N LEU A 174 10.79 33.07 -2.43
CA LEU A 174 11.46 34.16 -3.17
C LEU A 174 10.51 35.19 -3.81
N ASP A 175 9.24 35.22 -3.41
CA ASP A 175 8.31 36.30 -3.78
C ASP A 175 7.88 37.11 -2.54
#